data_AF-A0A3M1TEA6-F1
#
_entry.id   AF-A0A3M1TEA6-F1
#
_cell.length_a   1.000
_cell.length_b   1.000
_cell.length_c   1.000
_cell.angle_alpha   90.00
_cell.angle_beta   90.00
_cell.angle_gamma   90.00
#
_symmetry.space_group_name_H-M   'P 1'
#
loop_
_entity.id
_entity.type
_entity.pdbx_description
1 polymer ?
#
loop_
_entity_poly.entity_id
_entity_poly.type
_entity_poly.pdbx_seq_one_letter_code
_entity_poly.pdbx_strand_id
1 'polypeptide(L)'
;MRRERSVGGLRCGEVLACLADYLAGELEARVRERVEAHLAGCDVCERFGGDYARVVACLRRILAAPDPPPDGFEERLLRAFEEAAGEPGH
;
A
#
# COMPACT_ATOMS: atom_id res chain seq x y z
N MET A 1 13.17 28.17 -0.74
CA MET A 1 13.80 26.84 -0.60
C MET A 1 13.48 26.30 0.78
N ARG A 2 12.68 25.22 0.90
CA ARG A 2 12.46 24.59 2.22
C ARG A 2 13.75 23.88 2.63
N ARG A 3 14.25 24.18 3.83
CA ARG A 3 15.49 23.60 4.36
C ARG A 3 15.31 22.12 4.63
N GLU A 4 16.30 21.35 4.26
CA GLU A 4 16.43 19.95 4.62
C GLU A 4 16.50 19.81 6.15
N ARG A 5 15.64 18.94 6.72
CA ARG A 5 15.61 18.66 8.16
C ARG A 5 16.29 17.34 8.46
N SER A 6 16.85 17.24 9.66
CA SER A 6 17.36 16.00 10.24
C SER A 6 16.50 15.62 11.45
N VAL A 7 15.86 14.46 11.39
CA VAL A 7 14.99 13.90 12.45
C VAL A 7 15.25 12.40 12.52
N GLY A 8 15.38 11.84 13.73
CA GLY A 8 15.62 10.39 13.91
C GLY A 8 16.94 9.89 13.31
N GLY A 9 17.90 10.79 13.10
CA GLY A 9 19.16 10.49 12.41
C GLY A 9 19.04 10.31 10.91
N LEU A 10 17.94 10.75 10.28
CA LEU A 10 17.76 10.79 8.83
C LEU A 10 17.48 12.22 8.37
N ARG A 11 18.00 12.57 7.19
CA ARG A 11 17.70 13.79 6.46
C ARG A 11 16.51 13.56 5.54
N CYS A 12 15.80 14.64 5.18
CA CYS A 12 14.65 14.54 4.27
C CYS A 12 14.99 13.78 2.98
N GLY A 13 16.16 14.04 2.37
CA GLY A 13 16.58 13.33 1.14
C GLY A 13 16.77 11.82 1.34
N GLU A 14 17.24 11.39 2.51
CA GLU A 14 17.42 9.97 2.84
C GLU A 14 16.08 9.26 3.01
N VAL A 15 15.09 9.93 3.62
CA VAL A 15 13.72 9.39 3.70
C VAL A 15 13.12 9.24 2.31
N LEU A 16 13.25 10.27 1.46
CA LEU A 16 12.72 10.25 0.09
C LEU A 16 13.30 9.09 -0.73
N ALA A 17 14.59 8.80 -0.58
CA ALA A 17 15.25 7.71 -1.29
C ALA A 17 14.71 6.33 -0.91
N CYS A 18 14.20 6.16 0.31
CA CYS A 18 13.72 4.88 0.83
C CYS A 18 12.18 4.72 0.79
N LEU A 19 11.43 5.70 0.29
CA LEU A 19 9.96 5.65 0.32
C LEU A 19 9.36 4.48 -0.48
N ALA A 20 9.99 4.09 -1.60
CA ALA A 20 9.52 2.97 -2.40
C ALA A 20 9.59 1.66 -1.58
N ASP A 21 10.76 1.35 -1.05
CA ASP A 21 11.02 0.17 -0.22
C ASP A 21 10.18 0.18 1.07
N TYR A 22 9.97 1.37 1.66
CA TYR A 22 9.09 1.54 2.82
C TYR A 22 7.65 1.08 2.51
N LEU A 23 7.11 1.48 1.35
CA LEU A 23 5.76 1.11 0.88
C LEU A 23 5.68 -0.32 0.34
N ALA A 24 6.79 -0.91 -0.06
CA ALA A 24 6.89 -2.33 -0.42
C ALA A 24 7.03 -3.21 0.84
N GLY A 25 7.45 -2.64 1.96
CA GLY A 25 7.71 -3.37 3.20
C GLY A 25 9.05 -4.09 3.24
N GLU A 26 10.00 -3.61 2.43
CA GLU A 26 11.31 -4.24 2.21
C GLU A 26 12.43 -3.63 3.06
N LEU A 27 12.13 -2.57 3.80
CA LEU A 27 13.11 -1.97 4.71
C LEU A 27 13.36 -2.86 5.94
N GLU A 28 14.64 -2.94 6.33
CA GLU A 28 15.04 -3.50 7.62
C GLU A 28 14.33 -2.76 8.77
N ALA A 29 13.95 -3.48 9.83
CA ALA A 29 13.17 -2.95 10.95
C ALA A 29 13.75 -1.65 11.53
N ARG A 30 15.07 -1.61 11.75
CA ARG A 30 15.76 -0.42 12.27
C ARG A 30 15.69 0.78 11.33
N VAL A 31 15.69 0.55 10.02
CA VAL A 31 15.59 1.62 9.02
C VAL A 31 14.14 2.13 8.96
N ARG A 32 13.17 1.20 8.99
CA ARG A 32 11.75 1.53 9.07
C ARG A 32 11.43 2.42 10.29
N GLU A 33 11.91 2.06 11.47
CA GLU A 33 11.71 2.85 12.70
C GLU A 33 12.24 4.29 12.56
N ARG A 34 13.42 4.47 11.96
CA ARG A 34 14.00 5.80 11.73
C ARG A 34 13.19 6.61 10.72
N VAL A 35 12.69 5.96 9.66
CA VAL A 35 11.81 6.59 8.67
C VAL A 35 10.51 7.04 9.32
N GLU A 36 9.87 6.19 10.11
CA GLU A 36 8.63 6.50 10.84
C GLU A 36 8.83 7.66 11.82
N ALA A 37 9.92 7.64 12.59
CA ALA A 37 10.28 8.76 13.48
C ALA A 37 10.49 10.07 12.71
N HIS A 38 11.11 10.02 11.52
CA HIS A 38 11.28 11.20 10.69
C HIS A 38 9.95 11.71 10.16
N LEU A 39 9.09 10.84 9.62
CA LEU A 39 7.76 11.20 9.12
C LEU A 39 6.92 11.86 10.22
N ALA A 40 6.94 11.33 11.44
CA ALA A 40 6.23 11.91 12.58
C ALA A 40 6.78 13.29 13.02
N GLY A 41 8.07 13.57 12.82
CA GLY A 41 8.70 14.83 13.21
C GLY A 41 8.88 15.85 12.08
N CYS A 42 8.40 15.54 10.86
CA CYS A 42 8.68 16.31 9.66
C CYS A 42 7.43 16.50 8.79
N ASP A 43 6.67 17.58 9.01
CA ASP A 43 5.44 17.95 8.25
C ASP A 43 5.60 17.90 6.71
N VAL A 44 6.82 18.18 6.22
CA VAL A 44 7.13 18.13 4.78
C VAL A 44 7.19 16.70 4.28
N CYS A 45 7.90 15.82 5.00
CA CYS A 45 8.03 14.42 4.62
C CYS A 45 6.75 13.65 4.92
N GLU A 46 6.01 14.00 5.98
CA GLU A 46 4.68 13.45 6.26
C GLU A 46 3.72 13.71 5.09
N ARG A 47 3.58 14.98 4.68
CA ARG A 47 2.71 15.35 3.58
C ARG A 47 3.15 14.71 2.26
N PHE A 48 4.44 14.84 1.92
CA PHE A 48 4.97 14.29 0.68
C PHE A 48 4.85 12.76 0.64
N GLY A 49 5.22 12.08 1.73
CA GLY A 49 5.12 10.62 1.84
C GLY A 49 3.68 10.13 1.71
N GLY A 50 2.72 10.85 2.29
CA GLY A 50 1.29 10.57 2.10
C GLY A 50 0.83 10.73 0.66
N ASP A 51 1.23 11.81 -0.01
CA ASP A 51 0.90 12.04 -1.43
C ASP A 51 1.55 10.98 -2.33
N TYR A 52 2.82 10.64 -2.08
CA TYR A 52 3.54 9.57 -2.77
C TYR A 52 2.85 8.21 -2.61
N ALA A 53 2.43 7.86 -1.39
CA ALA A 53 1.70 6.62 -1.11
C ALA A 53 0.37 6.53 -1.88
N ARG A 54 -0.38 7.64 -1.97
CA ARG A 54 -1.63 7.69 -2.74
C ARG A 54 -1.39 7.45 -4.23
N VAL A 55 -0.36 8.06 -4.82
CA VAL A 55 -0.01 7.86 -6.23
C VAL A 55 0.38 6.41 -6.48
N VAL A 56 1.26 5.83 -5.65
CA VAL A 56 1.67 4.42 -5.76
C VAL A 56 0.47 3.48 -5.62
N ALA A 57 -0.44 3.72 -4.67
CA ALA A 57 -1.65 2.92 -4.51
C ALA A 57 -2.57 3.00 -5.73
N CYS A 58 -2.73 4.20 -6.32
CA CYS A 58 -3.49 4.39 -7.56
C CYS A 58 -2.88 3.61 -8.72
N LEU A 59 -1.57 3.73 -8.92
CA LEU A 59 -0.85 3.00 -9.97
C LEU A 59 -0.94 1.49 -9.77
N ARG A 60 -0.77 0.99 -8.53
CA ARG A 60 -0.94 -0.44 -8.22
C ARG A 60 -2.34 -0.92 -8.60
N ARG A 61 -3.39 -0.14 -8.36
CA ARG A 61 -4.76 -0.50 -8.75
C ARG A 61 -5.00 -0.49 -10.25
N ILE A 62 -4.41 0.46 -10.98
CA ILE A 62 -4.59 0.59 -12.43
C ILE A 62 -3.79 -0.49 -13.17
N LEU A 63 -2.60 -0.82 -12.66
CA LEU A 63 -1.65 -1.73 -13.31
C LEU A 63 -1.79 -3.18 -12.83
N ALA A 64 -2.43 -3.43 -11.69
CA ALA A 64 -2.72 -4.78 -11.26
C ALA A 64 -3.69 -5.43 -12.24
N ALA A 65 -3.25 -6.51 -12.88
CA ALA A 65 -4.19 -7.49 -13.42
C ALA A 65 -4.96 -8.08 -12.22
N PRO A 66 -6.29 -8.23 -12.28
CA PRO A 66 -6.98 -8.99 -11.25
C PRO A 66 -6.37 -10.38 -11.19
N ASP A 67 -6.10 -10.86 -9.97
CA ASP A 67 -5.70 -12.26 -9.79
C ASP A 67 -6.75 -13.15 -10.45
N PRO A 68 -6.33 -14.16 -11.24
CA PRO A 68 -7.29 -15.12 -11.74
C PRO A 68 -8.02 -15.73 -10.54
N PRO A 69 -9.35 -15.93 -10.64
CA PRO A 69 -10.06 -16.59 -9.58
C PRO A 69 -9.46 -17.99 -9.36
N PRO A 70 -9.56 -18.56 -8.14
CA PRO A 70 -9.04 -19.91 -7.87
C PRO A 70 -9.65 -20.93 -8.84
N ASP A 71 -8.90 -21.99 -9.15
CA ASP A 71 -9.40 -23.08 -9.97
C ASP A 71 -10.76 -23.58 -9.45
N GLY A 72 -11.68 -23.84 -10.38
CA GLY A 72 -13.03 -24.29 -10.05
C GLY A 72 -13.96 -23.20 -9.48
N PHE A 73 -13.55 -21.92 -9.42
CA PHE A 73 -14.38 -20.85 -8.86
C PHE A 73 -15.66 -20.63 -9.66
N GLU A 74 -15.56 -20.65 -10.99
CA GLU A 74 -16.71 -20.46 -11.88
C GLU A 74 -17.76 -21.56 -11.68
N GLU A 75 -17.34 -22.83 -11.63
CA GLU A 75 -18.22 -23.96 -11.42
C GLU A 75 -18.89 -23.93 -10.05
N ARG A 76 -18.15 -23.54 -9.00
CA ARG A 76 -18.73 -23.37 -7.65
C ARG A 76 -19.73 -22.22 -7.61
N LEU A 77 -19.44 -21.12 -8.32
CA LEU A 77 -20.30 -19.94 -8.35
C LEU A 77 -21.60 -20.22 -9.10
N LEU A 78 -21.54 -20.87 -10.26
CA LEU A 78 -22.71 -21.27 -11.04
C LEU A 78 -23.60 -22.22 -10.24
N ARG A 79 -23.01 -23.24 -9.59
CA ARG A 79 -23.76 -24.15 -8.72
C ARG A 79 -24.46 -23.42 -7.58
N ALA A 80 -23.80 -22.47 -6.93
CA ALA A 80 -24.40 -21.69 -5.85
C ALA A 80 -25.59 -20.84 -6.33
N PHE A 81 -25.53 -20.29 -7.55
CA PHE A 81 -26.67 -19.58 -8.14
C PHE A 81 -27.84 -20.50 -8.49
N GLU A 82 -27.56 -21.71 -9.00
CA GLU A 82 -28.59 -22.71 -9.28
C GLU A 82 -29.29 -23.18 -7.99
N GLU A 83 -28.51 -23.41 -6.93
CA GLU A 83 -29.03 -23.75 -5.60
C GLU A 83 -29.89 -22.62 -5.02
N ALA A 84 -29.43 -21.37 -5.11
CA ALA A 84 -30.18 -20.20 -4.64
C ALA A 84 -31.44 -19.92 -5.48
N ALA A 85 -31.42 -20.21 -6.78
CA ALA A 85 -32.59 -20.13 -7.65
C ALA A 85 -33.56 -21.31 -7.43
N GLY A 86 -33.09 -22.40 -6.82
CA GLY A 86 -33.83 -23.62 -6.52
C GLY A 86 -34.49 -23.66 -5.14
N GLU A 87 -34.30 -22.66 -4.26
CA GLU A 87 -35.09 -22.51 -3.03
C GLU A 87 -36.42 -21.81 -3.33
N PRO A 88 -37.57 -22.51 -3.37
CA PRO A 88 -38.85 -21.83 -3.27
C PRO A 88 -38.95 -21.20 -1.87
N GLY A 89 -39.27 -19.90 -1.84
CA GLY A 89 -39.50 -19.16 -0.61
C GLY A 89 -40.45 -19.88 0.35
N HIS A 90 -40.05 -19.90 1.63
CA HIS A 90 -40.85 -20.34 2.77
C HIS A 90 -42.17 -19.58 2.87
#